data_AF-A0A9P0L2X6-F1
#
_entry.id   AF-A0A9P0L2X6-F1
#
_cell.length_a   1.000
_cell.length_b   1.000
_cell.length_c   1.000
_cell.angle_alpha   90.00
_cell.angle_beta   90.00
_cell.angle_gamma   90.00
#
_symmetry.space_group_name_H-M   'P 1'
#
loop_
_entity.id
_entity.type
_entity.pdbx_description
1 polymer ?
#
loop_
_entity_poly.entity_id
_entity_poly.type
_entity_poly.pdbx_seq_one_letter_code
_entity_poly.pdbx_strand_id
1 'polypeptide(L)' 'MSLEDCKKLYINETLRLMKEQPDGFCRVTFDSVLCWPPVMLDSVVIVPCFSELNDVFYDDSRKFV' A
#
# COMPACT_ATOMS: atom_id res chain seq x y z
N MET A 1 -9.20 4.45 9.27
CA MET A 1 -8.89 3.59 8.11
C MET A 1 -9.06 2.14 8.52
N SER A 2 -9.59 1.28 7.65
CA SER A 2 -9.72 -0.17 7.87
C SER A 2 -9.03 -0.98 6.76
N LEU A 3 -8.84 -2.28 6.97
CA LEU A 3 -8.35 -3.19 5.92
C LEU A 3 -9.22 -3.14 4.65
N GLU A 4 -10.54 -3.01 4.81
CA GLU A 4 -11.46 -2.92 3.67
C GLU A 4 -11.30 -1.61 2.90
N ASP A 5 -10.95 -0.52 3.58
CA ASP A 5 -10.64 0.75 2.90
C ASP A 5 -9.34 0.64 2.10
N CYS A 6 -8.31 -0.02 2.65
CA CYS A 6 -7.06 -0.27 1.92
C CYS A 6 -7.27 -1.17 0.69
N LYS A 7 -8.11 -2.21 0.81
CA LYS A 7 -8.46 -3.07 -0.33
C LYS A 7 -9.15 -2.29 -1.45
N LYS A 8 -10.05 -1.37 -1.12
CA LYS A 8 -10.70 -0.49 -2.11
C LYS A 8 -9.68 0.41 -2.81
N LEU A 9 -8.71 0.94 -2.06
CA LEU A 9 -7.66 1.80 -2.62
C LEU A 9 -6.83 1.09 -3.70
N TYR A 10 -6.52 -0.20 -3.49
CA TYR A 10 -5.63 -0.96 -4.37
C TYR A 10 -6.33 -2.06 -5.19
N ILE A 11 -7.64 -1.98 -5.37
CA ILE A 11 -8.40 -3.06 -6.04
C ILE A 11 -7.93 -3.29 -7.48
N ASN A 12 -7.68 -2.22 -8.24
CA ASN A 12 -7.26 -2.33 -9.64
C ASN A 12 -5.90 -3.02 -9.78
N GLU A 13 -4.93 -2.62 -8.95
CA GLU A 13 -3.60 -3.21 -8.95
C GLU A 13 -3.62 -4.65 -8.46
N THR A 14 -4.44 -4.95 -7.45
CA THR A 14 -4.64 -6.31 -6.96
C THR A 14 -5.20 -7.20 -8.07
N LEU A 15 -6.23 -6.76 -8.80
CA LEU A 15 -6.81 -7.51 -9.92
C LEU A 15 -5.79 -7.73 -11.05
N ARG A 16 -4.95 -6.73 -11.33
CA ARG A 16 -3.87 -6.85 -12.32
C ARG A 16 -2.87 -7.94 -11.92
N LEU A 17 -2.36 -7.89 -10.70
CA LEU A 17 -1.40 -8.87 -10.19
C LEU A 17 -2.01 -10.27 -10.03
N MET A 18 -3.29 -10.38 -9.64
CA MET A 18 -4.00 -11.67 -9.63
C MET A 18 -4.08 -12.32 -11.02
N LYS A 19 -4.22 -11.51 -12.08
CA LYS A 19 -4.27 -12.01 -13.46
C LYS A 19 -2.89 -12.39 -13.99
N GLU A 20 -1.89 -11.55 -13.72
CA GLU A 20 -0.55 -11.69 -14.30
C GLU A 20 0.33 -12.67 -13.52
N GLN A 21 0.24 -12.64 -12.18
CA GLN A 21 1.11 -13.39 -11.27
C GLN A 21 0.34 -13.88 -10.02
N PRO A 22 -0.64 -14.79 -10.15
CA PRO A 22 -1.57 -15.15 -9.08
C PRO A 22 -0.92 -15.60 -7.76
N ASP A 23 0.24 -16.26 -7.82
CA ASP A 23 0.99 -16.75 -6.65
C ASP A 23 2.24 -15.91 -6.34
N GLY A 24 2.49 -14.84 -7.11
CA GLY A 24 3.75 -14.09 -7.11
C GLY A 24 3.72 -12.77 -6.35
N PHE A 25 2.71 -12.50 -5.52
CA PHE A 25 2.59 -11.22 -4.83
C PHE A 25 1.96 -11.34 -3.43
N CYS A 26 2.35 -10.42 -2.55
CA CYS A 26 1.72 -10.21 -1.25
C CYS A 26 0.41 -9.46 -1.42
N ARG A 27 -0.64 -9.90 -0.71
CA ARG A 27 -1.96 -9.25 -0.73
C ARG A 27 -1.93 -7.92 0.02
N VAL A 28 -2.88 -7.05 -0.31
CA VAL A 28 -3.15 -5.81 0.43
C VAL A 28 -3.35 -6.11 1.92
N THR A 29 -2.71 -5.31 2.78
CA THR A 29 -2.90 -5.37 4.22
C THR A 29 -2.89 -3.99 4.87
N PHE A 30 -3.32 -3.92 6.13
CA PHE A 30 -3.32 -2.73 6.96
C PHE A 30 -2.70 -3.08 8.30
N ASP A 31 -1.65 -2.37 8.69
CA ASP A 31 -0.85 -2.68 9.90
C ASP A 31 -1.22 -1.84 11.12
N SER A 32 -2.40 -1.21 11.12
CA SER A 32 -2.88 -0.17 12.06
C SER A 32 -2.33 1.23 11.84
N VAL A 33 -1.34 1.40 10.97
CA VAL A 33 -0.74 2.69 10.63
C VAL A 33 -0.94 2.94 9.13
N LEU A 34 -0.32 2.16 8.26
CA LEU A 34 -0.27 2.32 6.81
C LEU A 34 -1.08 1.26 6.05
N CYS A 35 -1.66 1.68 4.91
CA CYS A 35 -2.15 0.74 3.90
C CYS A 35 -0.98 0.23 3.07
N TRP A 36 -0.72 -1.07 3.13
CA TRP A 36 0.29 -1.72 2.31
C TRP A 36 -0.33 -2.19 0.99
N PRO A 37 0.17 -1.73 -0.17
CA PRO A 37 -0.32 -2.14 -1.48
C PRO A 37 -0.02 -3.62 -1.76
N PRO A 38 -0.65 -4.22 -2.78
CA PRO A 38 -0.19 -5.51 -3.25
C PRO A 38 1.21 -5.34 -3.86
N VAL A 39 2.13 -6.23 -3.53
CA VAL A 39 3.55 -6.09 -3.91
C VAL A 39 4.11 -7.42 -4.39
N MET A 40 4.86 -7.39 -5.49
CA MET A 40 5.54 -8.55 -6.04
C MET A 40 6.50 -9.16 -5.01
N LEU A 41 6.61 -10.49 -5.00
CA LEU A 41 7.67 -11.16 -4.24
C LEU A 41 9.05 -10.66 -4.69
N ASP A 42 9.99 -10.63 -3.76
CA ASP A 42 11.36 -10.13 -3.95
C ASP A 42 11.46 -8.67 -4.44
N SER A 43 10.40 -7.88 -4.22
CA SER A 43 10.39 -6.45 -4.54
C SER A 43 10.16 -5.58 -3.31
N VAL A 44 10.57 -4.32 -3.40
CA VAL A 44 10.41 -3.32 -2.33
C VAL A 44 9.35 -2.32 -2.76
N VAL A 45 8.43 -2.02 -1.86
CA VAL A 45 7.47 -0.93 -2.05
C VAL A 45 7.80 0.24 -1.14
N ILE A 46 7.65 1.44 -1.68
CA ILE A 46 7.79 2.69 -0.94
C ILE A 46 6.39 3.28 -0.77
N VAL A 47 5.96 3.42 0.49
CA VAL A 47 4.66 4.00 0.83
C VAL A 47 4.88 5.43 1.32
N PRO A 48 4.12 6.42 0.80
CA PRO A 48 4.26 7.81 1.25
C PRO A 48 3.90 7.95 2.73
N CYS A 49 4.57 8.87 3.41
CA CYS A 49 4.26 9.23 4.79
C CYS A 49 2.92 9.99 4.88
N PHE A 50 2.31 9.98 6.07
CA PHE A 50 1.22 10.89 6.39
C PHE A 50 1.75 12.31 6.46
N SER A 51 0.94 13.31 6.10
CA SER A 51 1.27 14.70 6.39
C SER A 51 1.32 14.93 7.92
N GLU A 52 0.50 14.21 8.69
CA GLU A 52 0.42 14.29 10.14
C GLU A 52 -0.02 12.94 10.75
N LEU A 53 0.62 12.52 11.84
CA LEU A 53 0.23 11.35 12.65
C LEU A 53 0.50 11.63 14.13
N ASN A 54 -0.55 11.57 14.96
CA ASN A 54 -0.49 11.88 16.40
C ASN A 54 0.09 13.28 16.68
N ASP A 55 -0.39 14.31 15.98
CA ASP A 55 0.06 15.71 16.10
C ASP A 55 1.54 15.94 15.72
N VAL A 56 2.18 14.95 15.07
CA VAL A 56 3.53 15.05 14.52
C VAL A 56 3.44 15.18 13.01
N PHE A 57 4.01 16.26 12.47
CA PHE A 57 4.10 16.49 11.03
C PHE A 57 5.31 15.75 10.44
N TYR A 58 5.09 15.03 9.34
CA TYR A 58 6.16 14.34 8.62
C TYR A 58 6.39 15.01 7.26
N ASP A 59 7.61 14.85 6.73
CA ASP A 59 7.93 15.30 5.38
C ASP A 59 7.23 14.39 4.35
N ASP A 60 6.14 14.89 3.79
CA ASP A 60 5.35 14.26 2.73
C ASP A 60 5.67 14.83 1.33
N SER A 61 6.73 15.65 1.21
CA SER A 61 7.10 16.30 -0.05
C SER A 61 7.62 15.31 -1.11
N ARG A 62 8.08 14.13 -0.68
CA ARG A 62 8.58 13.08 -1.58
C ARG A 62 7.42 12.28 -2.17
N LYS A 63 7.08 12.60 -3.40
CA LYS A 63 6.20 11.79 -4.25
C LYS A 63 7.05 10.78 -5.00
N PHE A 64 6.98 9.50 -4.60
CA PHE A 64 7.59 8.42 -5.36
C PHE A 64 6.68 8.13 -6.57
N VAL A 65 7.27 8.20 -7.77
CA VAL A 65 6.63 7.95 -9.07
C VAL A 65 6.76 6.48 -9.43
#